data_AF-A0A5N5W027-F1
#
_entry.id   AF-A0A5N5W027-F1
#
_cell.length_a   1.000
_cell.length_b   1.000
_cell.length_c   1.000
_cell.angle_alpha   90.00
_cell.angle_beta   90.00
_cell.angle_gamma   90.00
#
_symmetry.space_group_name_H-M   'P 1'
#
loop_
_entity.id
_entity.type
_entity.pdbx_description
1 polymer ?
#
loop_
_entity_poly.entity_id
_entity_poly.type
_entity_poly.pdbx_seq_one_letter_code
_entity_poly.pdbx_strand_id
1 'polypeptide(L)'
;MQTFLPYPGFTRSAEVLDPPRLGKQRVEALQVLRGLTVPGYGWRHHPAVRMWTGYEEALVRYGLDVCAVWVAMGHADTCATTLATDFSRHRPGAPVRPQDELADDGELPPWLGDPAFHRSHQSALVRKAREIYSPLFPDVPDDLPYVWPPSDRAPS
;
A
#
# COMPACT_ATOMS: atom_id res chain seq x y z
N MET A 1 8.60 5.21 4.25
CA MET A 1 7.50 5.25 3.27
C MET A 1 6.60 4.13 3.68
N GLN A 2 5.33 4.40 3.96
CA GLN A 2 4.51 3.41 4.67
C GLN A 2 3.79 2.48 3.68
N THR A 3 3.61 2.89 2.43
CA THR A 3 3.18 2.02 1.32
C THR A 3 4.04 2.29 0.09
N PHE A 4 4.50 1.26 -0.64
CA PHE A 4 5.22 1.39 -1.91
C PHE A 4 4.30 0.99 -3.07
N LEU A 5 3.93 1.97 -3.91
CA LEU A 5 3.07 1.81 -5.08
C LEU A 5 3.74 2.41 -6.33
N PRO A 6 4.86 1.84 -6.82
CA PRO A 6 5.49 2.30 -8.06
C PRO A 6 4.63 2.07 -9.31
N TYR A 7 3.55 1.28 -9.21
CA TYR A 7 2.59 1.02 -10.29
C TYR A 7 1.14 1.07 -9.77
N PRO A 8 0.14 1.23 -10.66
CA PRO A 8 -1.27 1.20 -10.27
C PRO A 8 -1.72 -0.17 -9.73
N GLY A 9 -1.14 -1.26 -10.25
CA GLY A 9 -1.44 -2.62 -9.79
C GLY A 9 -0.73 -2.93 -8.48
N PHE A 10 -1.46 -3.46 -7.49
CA PHE A 10 -0.92 -3.82 -6.19
C PHE A 10 0.09 -4.97 -6.28
N THR A 11 -0.25 -6.06 -6.98
CA THR A 11 0.66 -7.19 -7.21
C THR A 11 1.91 -6.74 -7.96
N ARG A 12 1.76 -6.00 -9.07
CA ARG A 12 2.89 -5.46 -9.83
C ARG A 12 3.79 -4.55 -8.98
N SER A 13 3.19 -3.76 -8.10
CA SER A 13 3.94 -2.93 -7.15
C SER A 13 4.73 -3.76 -6.15
N ALA A 14 4.19 -4.89 -5.68
CA ALA A 14 4.87 -5.80 -4.77
C ALA A 14 6.00 -6.59 -5.46
N GLU A 15 5.78 -7.10 -6.67
CA GLU A 15 6.74 -7.92 -7.44
C GLU A 15 8.06 -7.20 -7.74
N VAL A 16 8.05 -5.87 -7.86
CA VAL A 16 9.27 -5.09 -8.10
C VAL A 16 10.05 -4.75 -6.84
N LEU A 17 9.54 -5.07 -5.65
CA LEU A 17 10.23 -4.77 -4.40
C LEU A 17 11.31 -5.81 -4.12
N ASP A 18 12.47 -5.35 -3.66
CA ASP A 18 13.47 -6.26 -3.11
C ASP A 18 12.99 -6.85 -1.77
N PRO A 19 13.48 -8.02 -1.35
CA PRO A 19 12.95 -8.74 -0.20
C PRO A 19 12.87 -7.90 1.11
N PRO A 20 13.88 -7.08 1.47
CA PRO A 20 13.77 -6.18 2.61
C PRO A 20 12.55 -5.24 2.57
N ARG A 21 12.29 -4.60 1.42
CA ARG A 21 11.16 -3.66 1.27
C ARG A 21 9.84 -4.39 1.17
N LEU A 22 9.79 -5.50 0.43
CA LEU A 22 8.59 -6.35 0.34
C LEU A 22 8.17 -6.85 1.73
N GLY A 23 9.12 -7.40 2.50
CA GLY A 23 8.86 -7.88 3.85
C GLY A 23 8.36 -6.77 4.78
N LYS A 24 8.91 -5.55 4.64
CA LYS A 24 8.49 -4.38 5.42
C LYS A 24 7.07 -3.92 5.08
N GLN A 25 6.68 -3.96 3.81
CA GLN A 25 5.37 -3.52 3.33
C GLN A 25 4.20 -4.30 3.95
N ARG A 26 4.39 -5.59 4.25
CA ARG A 26 3.38 -6.40 4.98
C ARG A 26 3.03 -5.79 6.34
N VAL A 27 4.05 -5.40 7.09
CA VAL A 27 3.90 -4.80 8.43
C VAL A 27 3.37 -3.38 8.33
N GLU A 28 3.84 -2.60 7.37
CA GLU A 28 3.41 -1.20 7.22
C GLU A 28 1.95 -1.09 6.75
N ALA A 29 1.46 -1.98 5.88
CA ALA A 29 0.04 -2.05 5.52
C ALA A 29 -0.85 -2.27 6.77
N LEU A 30 -0.45 -3.18 7.66
CA LEU A 30 -1.15 -3.41 8.93
C LEU A 30 -1.13 -2.18 9.84
N GLN A 31 0.01 -1.48 9.92
CA GLN A 31 0.14 -0.26 10.71
C GLN A 31 -0.74 0.87 10.17
N VAL A 32 -0.84 1.01 8.84
CA VAL A 32 -1.72 1.99 8.21
C VAL A 32 -3.19 1.65 8.46
N LEU A 33 -3.57 0.38 8.35
CA LEU A 33 -4.94 -0.06 8.68
C LEU A 33 -5.31 0.29 10.12
N ARG A 34 -4.42 0.00 11.08
CA ARG A 34 -4.65 0.36 12.48
C ARG A 34 -4.67 1.86 12.72
N GLY A 35 -3.89 2.63 11.97
CA GLY A 35 -3.95 4.08 11.96
C GLY A 35 -5.30 4.64 11.50
N LEU A 36 -6.01 3.92 10.63
CA LEU A 36 -7.35 4.25 10.18
C LEU A 36 -8.44 3.79 11.18
N THR A 37 -8.31 2.57 11.72
CA THR A 37 -9.43 1.88 12.37
C THR A 37 -9.35 1.82 13.90
N VAL A 38 -8.18 2.02 14.51
CA VAL A 38 -8.01 1.91 15.98
C VAL A 38 -7.98 3.31 16.63
N PRO A 39 -8.95 3.64 17.50
CA PRO A 39 -8.95 4.91 18.21
C PRO A 39 -7.67 5.12 19.03
N GLY A 40 -7.10 6.32 18.95
CA GLY A 40 -5.90 6.68 19.70
C GLY A 40 -4.58 6.10 19.15
N TYR A 41 -4.59 5.43 17.99
CA TYR A 41 -3.35 4.95 17.38
C TYR A 41 -2.44 6.12 16.98
N GLY A 42 -1.19 6.09 17.45
CA GLY A 42 -0.28 7.26 17.40
C GLY A 42 0.05 7.79 16.00
N TRP A 43 -0.18 6.99 14.96
CA TRP A 43 0.15 7.35 13.56
C TRP A 43 -1.04 7.82 12.73
N ARG A 44 -2.24 7.94 13.32
CA ARG A 44 -3.48 8.27 12.61
C ARG A 44 -3.47 9.59 11.83
N HIS A 45 -2.62 10.54 12.22
CA HIS A 45 -2.52 11.85 11.58
C HIS A 45 -1.45 11.92 10.47
N HIS A 46 -0.69 10.83 10.27
CA HIS A 46 0.36 10.79 9.26
C HIS A 46 -0.25 10.86 7.84
N PRO A 47 0.29 11.67 6.90
CA PRO A 47 -0.25 11.79 5.55
C PRO A 47 -0.40 10.46 4.81
N ALA A 48 0.59 9.57 4.92
CA ALA A 48 0.54 8.22 4.35
C ALA A 48 -0.56 7.31 4.94
N VAL A 49 -1.14 7.67 6.09
CA VAL A 49 -2.35 7.01 6.63
C VAL A 49 -3.59 7.68 6.06
N ARG A 50 -3.65 9.01 6.12
CA ARG A 50 -4.81 9.81 5.70
C ARG A 50 -5.17 9.67 4.22
N MET A 51 -4.21 9.39 3.34
CA MET A 51 -4.48 9.15 1.92
C MET A 51 -5.37 7.93 1.66
N TRP A 52 -5.45 7.00 2.61
CA TRP A 52 -6.23 5.76 2.55
C TRP A 52 -7.57 5.83 3.29
N THR A 53 -7.91 6.99 3.87
CA THR A 53 -9.17 7.16 4.63
C THR A 53 -10.37 6.81 3.76
N GLY A 54 -11.26 5.93 4.25
CA GLY A 54 -12.44 5.47 3.50
C GLY A 54 -12.15 4.42 2.42
N TYR A 55 -10.88 4.01 2.27
CA TYR A 55 -10.42 2.97 1.35
C TYR A 55 -9.74 1.82 2.11
N GLU A 56 -10.24 1.50 3.31
CA GLU A 56 -9.68 0.47 4.18
C GLU A 56 -9.64 -0.91 3.50
N GLU A 57 -10.66 -1.25 2.70
CA GLU A 57 -10.69 -2.50 1.93
C GLU A 57 -9.58 -2.55 0.88
N ALA A 58 -9.38 -1.48 0.11
CA ALA A 58 -8.33 -1.39 -0.89
C ALA A 58 -6.93 -1.47 -0.26
N LEU A 59 -6.72 -0.86 0.91
CA LEU A 59 -5.48 -1.00 1.68
C LEU A 59 -5.23 -2.44 2.14
N VAL A 60 -6.29 -3.13 2.58
CA VAL A 60 -6.20 -4.54 2.98
C VAL A 60 -5.89 -5.41 1.78
N ARG A 61 -6.57 -5.19 0.64
CA ARG A 61 -6.27 -5.87 -0.64
C ARG A 61 -4.80 -5.68 -1.04
N TYR A 62 -4.29 -4.44 -1.00
CA TYR A 62 -2.88 -4.15 -1.20
C TYR A 62 -1.98 -4.99 -0.28
N GLY A 63 -2.26 -4.99 1.02
CA GLY A 63 -1.49 -5.77 2.00
C GLY A 63 -1.53 -7.28 1.72
N LEU A 64 -2.67 -7.81 1.30
CA LEU A 64 -2.83 -9.22 0.92
C LEU A 64 -2.03 -9.57 -0.35
N ASP A 65 -1.97 -8.69 -1.34
CA ASP A 65 -1.14 -8.89 -2.55
C ASP A 65 0.35 -8.91 -2.21
N VAL A 66 0.80 -7.99 -1.35
CA VAL A 66 2.16 -7.97 -0.83
C VAL A 66 2.48 -9.28 -0.08
N CYS A 67 1.56 -9.77 0.75
CA CYS A 67 1.75 -11.04 1.46
C CYS A 67 1.80 -12.24 0.51
N ALA A 68 0.97 -12.26 -0.54
CA ALA A 68 0.96 -13.32 -1.53
C ALA A 68 2.31 -13.40 -2.28
N VAL A 69 2.86 -12.27 -2.73
CA VAL A 69 4.18 -12.22 -3.38
C VAL A 69 5.28 -12.66 -2.42
N TRP A 70 5.23 -12.23 -1.15
CA TRP A 70 6.19 -12.65 -0.12
C TRP A 70 6.17 -14.18 0.11
N VAL A 71 4.99 -14.78 0.17
CA VAL A 71 4.84 -16.24 0.31
C VAL A 71 5.31 -16.97 -0.94
N ALA A 72 5.04 -16.44 -2.13
CA ALA A 72 5.51 -17.01 -3.39
C ALA A 72 7.06 -17.04 -3.49
N MET A 73 7.76 -16.15 -2.78
CA MET A 73 9.23 -16.19 -2.63
C MET A 73 9.72 -17.25 -1.63
N GLY A 74 8.83 -18.06 -1.03
CA GLY A 74 9.17 -19.13 -0.09
C GLY A 74 9.27 -18.69 1.37
N HIS A 75 8.76 -17.50 1.72
CA HIS A 75 8.79 -17.01 3.09
C HIS A 75 7.47 -17.25 3.82
N ALA A 76 7.54 -17.46 5.14
CA ALA A 76 6.35 -17.52 5.99
C ALA A 76 5.74 -16.12 6.19
N ASP A 77 4.41 -16.07 6.27
CA ASP A 77 3.66 -14.85 6.57
C ASP A 77 2.64 -15.04 7.70
N THR A 78 2.44 -13.98 8.47
CA THR A 78 1.38 -13.86 9.49
C THR A 78 0.59 -12.56 9.36
N CYS A 79 1.01 -11.65 8.49
CA CYS A 79 0.38 -10.34 8.32
C CYS A 79 -0.97 -10.47 7.59
N ALA A 80 -1.09 -11.35 6.60
CA ALA A 80 -2.32 -11.56 5.84
C ALA A 80 -3.51 -11.90 6.75
N THR A 81 -3.34 -12.89 7.64
CA THR A 81 -4.37 -13.28 8.61
C THR A 81 -4.73 -12.13 9.54
N THR A 82 -3.74 -11.35 9.99
CA THR A 82 -3.98 -10.22 10.89
C THR A 82 -4.74 -9.09 10.18
N LEU A 83 -4.37 -8.77 8.93
CA LEU A 83 -5.06 -7.79 8.08
C LEU A 83 -6.53 -8.17 7.88
N ALA A 84 -6.80 -9.41 7.48
CA ALA A 84 -8.16 -9.89 7.28
C ALA A 84 -8.98 -9.88 8.57
N THR A 85 -8.36 -10.23 9.70
CA THR A 85 -9.02 -10.23 11.02
C THR A 85 -9.36 -8.82 11.48
N ASP A 86 -8.40 -7.88 11.40
CA ASP A 86 -8.61 -6.50 11.82
C ASP A 86 -9.63 -5.79 10.88
N PHE A 87 -9.61 -6.10 9.58
CA PHE A 87 -10.64 -5.62 8.65
C PHE A 87 -12.03 -6.18 8.98
N SER A 88 -12.15 -7.50 9.21
CA SER A 88 -13.43 -8.13 9.59
C SER A 88 -14.00 -7.57 10.88
N ARG A 89 -13.16 -7.15 11.84
CA ARG A 89 -13.60 -6.47 13.06
C ARG A 89 -14.13 -5.07 12.79
N HIS A 90 -13.52 -4.35 11.84
CA HIS A 90 -13.93 -3.01 11.46
C HIS A 90 -15.18 -3.00 10.55
N ARG A 91 -15.29 -3.97 9.63
CA ARG A 91 -16.40 -4.16 8.70
C ARG A 91 -16.91 -5.62 8.76
N PRO A 92 -17.70 -5.98 9.79
CA PRO A 92 -18.21 -7.35 9.94
C PRO A 92 -19.00 -7.82 8.71
N GLY A 93 -18.65 -8.99 8.17
CA GLY A 93 -19.33 -9.61 7.03
C GLY A 93 -18.92 -9.08 5.65
N ALA A 94 -18.05 -8.08 5.57
CA ALA A 94 -17.52 -7.60 4.28
C ALA A 94 -16.35 -8.49 3.82
N PRO A 95 -16.39 -9.04 2.59
CA PRO A 95 -15.21 -9.67 2.01
C PRO A 95 -14.15 -8.62 1.65
N VAL A 96 -12.90 -9.06 1.43
CA VAL A 96 -11.88 -8.23 0.79
C VAL A 96 -11.83 -8.62 -0.68
N ARG A 97 -12.36 -7.77 -1.55
CA ARG A 97 -12.47 -8.05 -2.98
C ARG A 97 -11.12 -7.93 -3.72
N PRO A 98 -10.98 -8.62 -4.86
CA PRO A 98 -9.93 -8.35 -5.85
C PRO A 98 -9.84 -6.87 -6.27
N GLN A 99 -8.66 -6.43 -6.72
CA GLN A 99 -8.43 -5.03 -7.08
C GLN A 99 -9.29 -4.57 -8.28
N ASP A 100 -9.50 -5.44 -9.26
CA ASP A 100 -10.35 -5.19 -10.43
C ASP A 100 -11.81 -4.98 -10.04
N GLU A 101 -12.37 -5.82 -9.18
CA GLU A 101 -13.73 -5.63 -8.65
C GLU A 101 -13.86 -4.30 -7.89
N LEU A 102 -12.85 -3.94 -7.08
CA LEU A 102 -12.81 -2.63 -6.42
C LEU A 102 -12.75 -1.47 -7.43
N ALA A 103 -12.02 -1.64 -8.53
CA ALA A 103 -11.92 -0.62 -9.57
C ALA A 103 -13.27 -0.39 -10.27
N ASP A 104 -13.94 -1.47 -10.64
CA ASP A 104 -15.23 -1.44 -11.33
C ASP A 104 -16.32 -0.74 -10.50
N ASP A 105 -16.27 -0.92 -9.17
CA ASP A 105 -17.21 -0.29 -8.24
C ASP A 105 -16.78 1.13 -7.78
N GLY A 106 -15.64 1.65 -8.23
CA GLY A 106 -15.13 2.97 -7.79
C GLY A 106 -14.65 2.97 -6.33
N GLU A 107 -14.26 1.81 -5.82
CA GLU A 107 -13.78 1.55 -4.45
C GLU A 107 -12.25 1.59 -4.34
N LEU A 108 -11.56 2.12 -5.36
CA LEU A 108 -10.14 2.44 -5.31
C LEU A 108 -9.91 3.95 -5.13
N PRO A 109 -8.84 4.35 -4.42
CA PRO A 109 -8.51 5.75 -4.26
C PRO A 109 -8.27 6.45 -5.61
N PRO A 110 -8.73 7.71 -5.81
CA PRO A 110 -8.64 8.40 -7.10
C PRO A 110 -7.20 8.73 -7.52
N TRP A 111 -6.27 8.72 -6.56
CA TRP A 111 -4.85 8.90 -6.83
C TRP A 111 -4.16 7.63 -7.36
N LEU A 112 -4.80 6.46 -7.26
CA LEU A 112 -4.25 5.23 -7.80
C LEU A 112 -4.41 5.25 -9.32
N GLY A 113 -3.29 5.29 -10.04
CA GLY A 113 -3.24 5.57 -11.48
C GLY A 113 -2.64 6.93 -11.83
N ASP A 114 -2.52 7.85 -10.86
CA ASP A 114 -1.88 9.16 -11.10
C ASP A 114 -0.37 8.97 -11.37
N PRO A 115 0.13 9.38 -12.57
CA PRO A 115 1.54 9.24 -12.90
C PRO A 115 2.49 9.98 -11.94
N ALA A 116 2.09 11.13 -11.39
CA ALA A 116 2.91 11.91 -10.47
C ALA A 116 3.05 11.18 -9.12
N PHE A 117 1.96 10.59 -8.63
CA PHE A 117 1.97 9.75 -7.45
C PHE A 117 2.94 8.57 -7.62
N HIS A 118 2.75 7.76 -8.66
CA HIS A 118 3.58 6.58 -8.91
C HIS A 118 5.06 6.94 -9.12
N ARG A 119 5.35 8.02 -9.85
CA ARG A 119 6.72 8.50 -10.08
C ARG A 119 7.40 8.94 -8.78
N SER A 120 6.67 9.54 -7.83
CA SER A 120 7.23 9.87 -6.51
C SER A 120 7.60 8.63 -5.70
N HIS A 121 6.82 7.54 -5.82
CA HIS A 121 7.12 6.26 -5.17
C HIS A 121 8.33 5.56 -5.82
N GLN A 122 8.44 5.60 -7.15
CA GLN A 122 9.61 5.12 -7.89
C GLN A 122 10.87 5.89 -7.48
N SER A 123 10.81 7.23 -7.42
CA SER A 123 11.94 8.09 -7.00
C SER A 123 12.44 7.72 -5.62
N ALA A 124 11.52 7.49 -4.69
CA ALA A 124 11.86 7.09 -3.36
C ALA A 124 12.43 5.66 -3.25
N LEU A 125 12.04 4.73 -4.13
CA LEU A 125 12.70 3.43 -4.25
C LEU A 125 14.15 3.61 -4.73
N VAL A 126 14.38 4.40 -5.78
CA VAL A 126 15.74 4.75 -6.27
C VAL A 126 16.58 5.36 -5.16
N ARG A 127 16.04 6.31 -4.40
CA ARG A 127 16.73 6.91 -3.23
C ARG A 127 17.11 5.88 -2.17
N LYS A 128 16.25 4.88 -1.97
CA LYS A 128 16.43 3.87 -0.93
C LYS A 128 17.43 2.79 -1.32
N ALA A 129 17.50 2.39 -2.60
CA ALA A 129 18.48 1.44 -3.12
C ALA A 129 18.74 1.68 -4.61
N ARG A 130 19.63 2.63 -4.89
CA ARG A 130 19.95 3.08 -6.25
C ARG A 130 20.34 1.92 -7.18
N GLU A 131 21.18 1.01 -6.70
CA GLU A 131 21.71 -0.11 -7.50
C GLU A 131 20.62 -1.09 -7.95
N ILE A 132 19.57 -1.25 -7.14
CA ILE A 132 18.44 -2.14 -7.44
C ILE A 132 17.45 -1.44 -8.38
N TYR A 133 17.15 -0.17 -8.10
CA TYR A 133 15.99 0.50 -8.69
C TYR A 133 16.31 1.41 -9.88
N SER A 134 17.55 1.90 -10.03
CA SER A 134 17.90 2.70 -11.22
C SER A 134 17.78 1.91 -12.53
N PRO A 135 18.13 0.61 -12.59
CA PRO A 135 17.87 -0.20 -13.79
C PRO A 135 16.38 -0.38 -14.10
N LEU A 136 15.52 -0.38 -13.08
CA LEU A 136 14.06 -0.52 -13.23
C LEU A 136 13.37 0.81 -13.56
N PHE A 137 13.96 1.93 -13.13
CA PHE A 137 13.41 3.29 -13.27
C PHE A 137 14.46 4.29 -13.78
N PRO A 138 15.02 4.07 -14.99
CA PRO A 138 16.18 4.83 -15.48
C PRO A 138 15.95 6.35 -15.59
N ASP A 139 14.71 6.76 -15.86
CA ASP A 139 14.33 8.17 -16.08
C ASP A 139 13.71 8.85 -14.83
N VAL A 140 13.80 8.19 -13.68
CA VAL A 140 13.23 8.68 -12.43
C VAL A 140 14.35 9.23 -11.54
N PRO A 141 14.39 10.56 -11.30
CA PRO A 141 15.38 11.13 -10.39
C PRO A 141 15.11 10.67 -8.96
N ASP A 142 16.13 10.61 -8.11
CA ASP A 142 16.04 10.05 -6.77
C ASP A 142 15.72 11.08 -5.69
N ASP A 143 15.33 12.30 -6.04
CA ASP A 143 15.13 13.43 -5.14
C ASP A 143 13.70 14.02 -5.18
N LEU A 144 12.77 13.41 -5.92
CA LEU A 144 11.39 13.89 -5.96
C LEU A 144 10.76 13.86 -4.55
N PRO A 145 9.98 14.90 -4.20
CA PRO A 145 9.22 14.90 -2.96
C PRO A 145 8.17 13.79 -3.00
N TYR A 146 7.87 13.21 -1.83
CA TYR A 146 6.77 12.26 -1.70
C TYR A 146 5.44 12.97 -1.95
N VAL A 147 4.59 12.34 -2.76
CA VAL A 147 3.21 12.77 -2.96
C VAL A 147 2.32 11.98 -2.00
N TRP A 148 1.59 12.70 -1.13
CA TRP A 148 0.59 12.14 -0.23
C TRP A 148 -0.75 12.81 -0.51
N PRO A 149 -1.53 12.31 -1.48
CA PRO A 149 -2.80 12.91 -1.84
C PRO A 149 -3.78 12.83 -0.66
N PRO A 150 -4.62 13.84 -0.44
CA PRO A 150 -5.74 13.68 0.47
C PRO A 150 -6.69 12.60 -0.05
N SER A 151 -7.33 11.86 0.85
CA SER A 151 -8.50 11.08 0.48
C SER A 151 -9.67 12.02 0.15
N ASP A 152 -10.49 11.62 -0.81
CA ASP A 152 -11.77 12.24 -1.15
C ASP A 152 -12.95 11.70 -0.31
N ARG A 153 -12.70 10.68 0.54
CA ARG A 153 -13.68 10.09 1.44
C ARG A 153 -13.55 10.61 2.87
N ALA A 154 -14.66 10.62 3.58
CA ALA A 154 -14.69 10.92 5.01
C ALA A 154 -14.19 9.72 5.83
N PRO A 155 -13.64 9.94 7.04
CA PRO A 155 -13.36 8.85 7.98
C PRO A 155 -14.62 8.05 8.28
N SER A 156 -14.48 6.72 8.32
CA SER A 156 -15.52 5.78 8.76
C SER A 156 -15.83 5.90 10.25
#